data_AF-A0A550H154-F1
#
_entry.id   AF-A0A550H154-F1
#
_cell.length_a   1.000
_cell.length_b   1.000
_cell.length_c   1.000
_cell.angle_alpha   90.00
_cell.angle_beta   90.00
_cell.angle_gamma   90.00
#
_symmetry.space_group_name_H-M   'P 1'
#
loop_
_entity.id
_entity.type
_entity.pdbx_description
1 polymer ?
#
loop_
_entity_poly.entity_id
_entity_poly.type
_entity_poly.pdbx_seq_one_letter_code
_entity_poly.pdbx_strand_id
1 'polypeptide(L)'
;MTMSEEPVYIAEVVSILKDCSAGHKVGDKFEVNTHKTGGICGYCYHEMFPTLMNMCYGGQIPWMNNDEWKYECPDRWNQVTFKVSKKK
;
A
#
# COMPACT_ATOMS: atom_id res chain seq x y z
N MET A 1 -17.92 11.99 -12.57
CA MET A 1 -16.85 12.43 -11.67
C MET A 1 -15.72 12.92 -12.55
N THR A 2 -15.44 14.22 -12.56
CA THR A 2 -14.21 14.74 -13.17
C THR A 2 -13.05 14.28 -12.29
N MET A 3 -12.42 13.15 -12.65
CA MET A 3 -11.16 12.70 -12.03
C MET A 3 -10.08 13.71 -12.42
N SER A 4 -10.06 14.83 -11.71
CA SER A 4 -9.14 15.93 -11.96
C SER A 4 -7.73 15.52 -11.55
N GLU A 5 -7.62 14.68 -10.51
CA GLU A 5 -6.36 14.14 -9.98
C GLU A 5 -6.60 12.73 -9.41
N GLU A 6 -5.62 11.84 -9.63
CA GLU A 6 -5.62 10.46 -9.13
C GLU A 6 -5.52 10.43 -7.60
N PRO A 7 -6.27 9.57 -6.88
CA PRO A 7 -6.15 9.48 -5.44
C PRO A 7 -4.76 9.00 -5.01
N VAL A 8 -4.21 9.66 -3.98
CA VAL A 8 -2.95 9.28 -3.34
C VAL A 8 -3.24 8.59 -2.02
N TYR A 9 -2.46 7.57 -1.71
CA TYR A 9 -2.55 6.79 -0.47
C TYR A 9 -1.24 6.88 0.30
N ILE A 10 -1.34 6.77 1.62
CA ILE A 10 -0.18 6.62 2.51
C ILE A 10 -0.11 5.17 2.95
N ALA A 11 0.98 4.50 2.59
CA ALA A 11 1.33 3.18 3.09
C ALA A 11 2.34 3.31 4.22
N GLU A 12 1.94 2.97 5.44
CA GLU A 12 2.77 3.04 6.64
C GLU A 12 3.18 1.64 7.09
N VAL A 13 4.46 1.40 7.33
CA VAL A 13 4.93 0.12 7.87
C VAL A 13 4.58 0.02 9.35
N VAL A 14 3.70 -0.90 9.70
CA VAL A 14 3.24 -1.10 11.09
C VAL A 14 3.92 -2.25 11.80
N SER A 15 4.44 -3.24 11.07
CA SER A 15 5.21 -4.34 11.66
C SER A 15 6.14 -4.99 10.65
N ILE A 16 7.26 -5.52 11.16
CA ILE A 16 8.19 -6.37 10.42
C ILE A 16 8.48 -7.57 11.30
N LEU A 17 8.33 -8.78 10.75
CA LEU A 17 8.58 -10.02 11.49
C LEU A 17 10.07 -10.22 11.80
N LYS A 18 10.92 -9.95 10.80
CA LYS A 18 12.39 -10.11 10.87
C LYS A 18 13.08 -8.89 10.26
N ASP A 19 13.72 -9.06 9.11
CA ASP A 19 14.49 -8.02 8.43
C ASP A 19 14.05 -7.88 6.97
N CYS A 20 13.71 -6.66 6.55
CA CYS A 20 13.32 -6.41 5.17
C CYS A 20 14.56 -6.20 4.30
N SER A 21 14.78 -7.07 3.31
CA SER A 21 15.90 -6.95 2.35
C SER A 21 15.89 -5.64 1.54
N ALA A 22 14.73 -4.99 1.41
CA ALA A 22 14.60 -3.68 0.75
C ALA A 22 14.94 -2.49 1.69
N GLY A 23 15.22 -2.75 2.97
CA GLY A 23 15.62 -1.75 3.95
C GLY A 23 14.47 -0.99 4.63
N HIS A 24 13.21 -1.42 4.44
CA HIS A 24 12.05 -0.80 5.08
C HIS A 24 12.08 -1.02 6.61
N LYS A 25 11.57 -0.03 7.35
CA LYS A 25 11.52 0.00 8.82
C LYS A 25 10.12 0.34 9.32
N VAL A 26 9.79 -0.11 10.52
CA VAL A 26 8.54 0.26 11.20
C VAL A 26 8.48 1.77 11.37
N GLY A 27 7.35 2.37 10.98
CA GLY A 27 7.14 3.82 10.96
C GLY A 27 7.46 4.49 9.63
N ASP A 28 8.08 3.80 8.67
CA ASP A 28 8.26 4.34 7.31
C ASP A 28 6.89 4.61 6.67
N LYS A 29 6.79 5.75 5.96
CA LYS A 29 5.58 6.18 5.26
C LYS A 29 5.89 6.46 3.80
N PHE A 30 5.10 5.88 2.91
CA PHE A 30 5.27 6.01 1.48
C PHE A 30 4.00 6.59 0.85
N GLU A 31 4.15 7.63 0.02
CA GLU A 31 3.04 8.14 -0.78
C GLU A 31 2.94 7.32 -2.08
N VAL A 32 1.84 6.58 -2.21
CA VAL A 32 1.64 5.62 -3.29
C VAL A 32 0.36 5.91 -4.05
N ASN A 33 0.41 5.67 -5.36
CA ASN A 33 -0.74 5.61 -6.26
C ASN A 33 -0.40 4.65 -7.40
N THR A 34 -1.24 4.51 -8.43
CA THR A 34 -0.99 3.56 -9.52
C THR A 34 0.22 3.93 -10.41
N HIS A 35 0.69 5.18 -10.34
CA HIS A 35 1.86 5.67 -11.07
C HIS A 35 3.15 5.72 -10.24
N LYS A 36 3.05 5.75 -8.90
CA LYS A 36 4.17 5.97 -7.99
C LYS A 36 4.16 4.91 -6.90
N THR A 37 5.25 4.16 -6.81
CA THR A 37 5.46 3.19 -5.72
C THR A 37 5.84 3.84 -4.39
N GLY A 38 6.15 5.14 -4.40
CA GLY A 38 6.53 5.89 -3.20
C GLY A 38 7.85 5.50 -2.58
N GLY A 39 8.64 4.62 -3.22
CA GLY A 39 9.86 4.04 -2.64
C GLY A 39 9.66 2.62 -2.08
N ILE A 40 8.44 2.08 -2.12
CA ILE A 40 8.19 0.66 -1.86
C ILE A 40 8.86 -0.17 -2.96
N CYS A 41 9.51 -1.26 -2.56
CA CYS A 41 10.15 -2.17 -3.52
C CYS A 41 9.13 -2.75 -4.52
N GLY A 42 9.58 -3.00 -5.76
CA GLY A 42 8.68 -3.45 -6.83
C GLY A 42 7.94 -4.76 -6.52
N TYR A 43 8.56 -5.67 -5.78
CA TYR A 43 7.95 -6.93 -5.36
C TYR A 43 6.75 -6.72 -4.43
N CYS A 44 6.92 -5.85 -3.44
CA CYS A 44 5.86 -5.51 -2.50
C CYS A 44 4.79 -4.62 -3.15
N TYR A 45 5.17 -3.71 -4.05
CA TYR A 45 4.21 -2.86 -4.74
C TYR A 45 3.34 -3.64 -5.74
N HIS A 46 3.92 -4.59 -6.47
CA HIS A 46 3.20 -5.41 -7.45
C HIS A 46 1.97 -6.10 -6.84
N GLU A 47 2.12 -6.65 -5.65
CA GLU A 47 1.05 -7.36 -4.95
C GLU A 47 -0.01 -6.38 -4.35
N MET A 48 0.35 -5.12 -4.09
CA MET A 48 -0.57 -4.06 -3.63
C MET A 48 -1.35 -3.41 -4.79
N PHE A 49 -0.77 -3.44 -5.98
CA PHE A 49 -1.25 -2.72 -7.15
C PHE A 49 -2.71 -3.02 -7.53
N PRO A 50 -3.20 -4.28 -7.54
CA PRO A 50 -4.59 -4.56 -7.89
C PRO A 50 -5.61 -3.86 -6.99
N THR A 51 -5.33 -3.81 -5.68
CA THR A 51 -6.17 -3.08 -4.73
C THR A 51 -6.11 -1.58 -4.99
N LEU A 52 -4.92 -1.00 -5.16
CA LEU A 52 -4.78 0.42 -5.49
C LEU A 52 -5.52 0.79 -6.78
N MET A 53 -5.41 -0.04 -7.81
CA MET A 53 -6.10 0.16 -9.08
C MET A 53 -7.62 0.12 -8.92
N ASN A 54 -8.16 -0.86 -8.19
CA ASN A 54 -9.60 -0.91 -7.89
C ASN A 54 -10.06 0.36 -7.18
N MET A 55 -9.31 0.79 -6.16
CA MET A 55 -9.63 1.97 -5.36
C MET A 55 -9.49 3.28 -6.17
N CYS A 56 -8.53 3.34 -7.10
CA CYS A 56 -8.31 4.46 -8.02
C CYS A 56 -9.56 4.77 -8.86
N TYR A 57 -10.23 3.73 -9.37
CA TYR A 57 -11.47 3.88 -10.14
C TYR A 57 -12.74 3.96 -9.28
N GLY A 58 -12.60 4.13 -7.96
CA GLY A 58 -13.74 4.21 -7.03
C GLY A 58 -14.43 2.88 -6.77
N GLY A 59 -13.77 1.76 -7.07
CA GLY A 59 -14.25 0.43 -6.70
C GLY A 59 -14.27 0.24 -5.18
N GLN A 60 -15.15 -0.65 -4.72
CA GLN A 60 -15.26 -1.02 -3.31
C GLN A 60 -15.09 -2.52 -3.16
N ILE A 61 -14.25 -2.94 -2.21
CA ILE A 61 -14.05 -4.34 -1.86
C ILE A 61 -15.00 -4.69 -0.70
N PRO A 62 -15.99 -5.60 -0.89
CA PRO A 62 -17.05 -5.84 0.09
C PRO A 62 -16.59 -6.35 1.46
N TRP A 63 -15.47 -7.06 1.51
CA TRP A 63 -14.96 -7.72 2.72
C TRP A 63 -13.81 -6.95 3.39
N MET A 64 -13.55 -5.71 2.96
CA MET A 64 -12.45 -4.88 3.45
C MET A 64 -12.96 -3.48 3.79
N ASN A 65 -12.32 -2.81 4.75
CA ASN A 65 -12.51 -1.38 4.95
C ASN A 65 -11.78 -0.60 3.84
N ASN A 66 -12.54 0.12 3.03
CA ASN A 66 -12.07 0.81 1.83
C ASN A 66 -11.38 2.15 2.14
N ASP A 67 -11.55 2.69 3.35
CA ASP A 67 -10.85 3.91 3.78
C ASP A 67 -9.46 3.61 4.34
N GLU A 68 -9.32 2.42 4.93
CA GLU A 68 -8.12 1.97 5.61
C GLU A 68 -8.03 0.44 5.58
N TRP A 69 -6.96 -0.09 5.01
CA TRP A 69 -6.73 -1.54 4.94
C TRP A 69 -5.31 -1.92 5.32
N LYS A 70 -5.14 -3.22 5.62
CA LYS A 70 -3.82 -3.81 5.82
C LYS A 70 -3.36 -4.50 4.55
N TYR A 71 -2.08 -4.41 4.31
CA TYR A 71 -1.42 -5.02 3.18
C TYR A 71 -0.13 -5.70 3.66
N GLU A 72 0.20 -6.85 3.11
CA GLU A 72 1.33 -7.66 3.56
C GLU A 72 2.27 -7.96 2.40
N CYS A 73 3.57 -7.74 2.62
CA CYS A 73 4.59 -8.13 1.66
C CYS A 73 4.50 -9.65 1.38
N PRO A 74 4.61 -10.08 0.11
CA PRO A 74 4.56 -11.50 -0.24
C PRO A 74 5.74 -12.33 0.32
N ASP A 75 6.83 -11.69 0.77
CA ASP A 75 7.88 -12.38 1.55
C ASP A 75 7.38 -12.72 2.96
N ARG A 76 6.77 -13.90 3.11
CA ARG A 76 6.25 -14.39 4.39
C ARG A 76 7.34 -14.68 5.42
N TRP A 77 8.59 -14.93 5.01
CA TRP A 77 9.69 -15.22 5.94
C TRP A 77 10.15 -13.96 6.68
N ASN A 78 10.15 -12.82 5.98
CA ASN A 78 10.50 -11.50 6.51
C ASN A 78 9.31 -10.53 6.43
N GLN A 79 8.13 -11.02 6.77
CA GLN A 79 6.88 -10.34 6.48
C GLN A 79 6.85 -8.88 6.98
N VAL A 80 6.60 -7.96 6.05
CA VAL A 80 6.35 -6.54 6.31
C VAL A 80 4.86 -6.29 6.17
N THR A 81 4.24 -5.71 7.19
CA THR A 81 2.83 -5.33 7.17
C THR A 81 2.71 -3.82 7.06
N PHE A 82 1.92 -3.40 6.09
CA PHE A 82 1.58 -2.02 5.82
C PHE A 82 0.14 -1.74 6.25
N LYS A 83 -0.08 -0.54 6.75
CA LYS A 83 -1.39 0.07 6.91
C LYS A 83 -1.54 1.14 5.84
N VAL A 84 -2.52 0.98 4.97
CA VAL A 84 -2.76 1.88 3.84
C VAL A 84 -4.02 2.68 4.10
N SER A 85 -3.94 3.99 3.90
CA SER A 85 -5.08 4.91 4.06
C SER A 85 -5.05 5.99 2.99
N LYS A 86 -6.22 6.52 2.63
CA LYS A 86 -6.30 7.62 1.65
C LYS A 86 -5.69 8.90 2.22
N LYS A 87 -4.83 9.58 1.47
CA LYS A 87 -4.29 10.89 1.83
C LYS A 87 -5.44 11.92 1.74
N LYS A 88 -5.71 12.60 2.85
CA LYS A 88 -6.74 13.64 2.95
C LYS A 88 -6.32 14.92 2.24
#